data_AF-A0A929MZQ5-F1
#
_entry.id   AF-A0A929MZQ5-F1
#
_cell.length_a   1.000
_cell.length_b   1.000
_cell.length_c   1.000
_cell.angle_alpha   90.00
_cell.angle_beta   90.00
_cell.angle_gamma   90.00
#
_symmetry.space_group_name_H-M   'P 1'
#
loop_
_entity.id
_entity.type
_entity.pdbx_description
1 polymer ?
#
loop_
_entity_poly.entity_id
_entity_poly.type
_entity_poly.pdbx_seq_one_letter_code
_entity_poly.pdbx_strand_id
1 'polypeptide(L)'
;WARTESVAVASLVFALACLQIVPADNPVGSAVAPIIVTWGGLLYCLTYGVRRVEGVDDAVSVPRAAWAVATACSTLMILGNSLVARPAFLAVAVGAVLVWLSPQLTVRAGSFVLIDIREVMTVALPGRQQEPPKPKAMNVRASQDAYTSARVRSHVVVALACVLCVLGGLGSGAYLGTQEWHGRAALATVVGGALTLALAARGQRGATRTLLTVASAALVSAVAASAGVAAGIPGGSAVLLSCSAFLLVALFPVRDGRAKKPAPSPLAGRMLDIVQAFTMIVVLPASVYASGLFDAIRQAV
;
A
#
# COMPACT_ATOMS: atom_id res chain seq x y z
N TRP A 1 15.50 5.95 15.51
CA TRP A 1 16.01 7.10 14.74
C TRP A 1 17.49 6.94 14.42
N ALA A 2 18.46 7.18 15.31
CA ALA A 2 19.88 6.95 14.97
C ALA A 2 20.22 5.49 14.51
N ARG A 3 19.59 4.48 15.13
CA ARG A 3 19.76 3.06 14.71
C ARG A 3 19.03 2.70 13.41
N THR A 4 17.89 3.32 13.13
CA THR A 4 17.13 3.10 11.87
C THR A 4 17.87 3.73 10.69
N GLU A 5 18.45 4.91 10.90
CA GLU A 5 19.24 5.64 9.89
C GLU A 5 20.53 4.91 9.54
N SER A 6 21.27 4.41 10.54
CA SER A 6 22.48 3.63 10.30
C SER A 6 22.21 2.31 9.56
N VAL A 7 21.13 1.59 9.90
CA VAL A 7 20.72 0.39 9.15
C VAL A 7 20.29 0.75 7.72
N ALA A 8 19.57 1.85 7.53
CA ALA A 8 19.18 2.32 6.20
C ALA A 8 20.40 2.66 5.34
N VAL A 9 21.35 3.43 5.89
CA VAL A 9 22.60 3.79 5.20
C VAL A 9 23.43 2.55 4.87
N ALA A 10 23.59 1.63 5.83
CA ALA A 10 24.34 0.40 5.58
C ALA A 10 23.69 -0.49 4.52
N SER A 11 22.36 -0.59 4.52
CA SER A 11 21.62 -1.32 3.48
C SER A 11 21.74 -0.68 2.10
N LEU A 12 21.81 0.65 2.03
CA LEU A 12 21.98 1.40 0.79
C LEU A 12 23.40 1.28 0.24
N VAL A 13 24.42 1.33 1.10
CA VAL A 13 25.81 1.09 0.68
C VAL A 13 25.97 -0.32 0.14
N PHE A 14 25.38 -1.33 0.80
CA PHE A 14 25.40 -2.71 0.30
C PHE A 14 24.63 -2.86 -1.02
N ALA A 15 23.45 -2.24 -1.14
CA ALA A 15 22.66 -2.22 -2.36
C ALA A 15 23.43 -1.62 -3.55
N LEU A 16 24.15 -0.52 -3.33
CA LEU A 16 24.99 0.10 -4.35
C LEU A 16 26.22 -0.74 -4.68
N ALA A 17 26.81 -1.44 -3.70
CA ALA A 17 27.90 -2.37 -3.95
C ALA A 17 27.48 -3.54 -4.86
N CYS A 18 26.22 -3.98 -4.79
CA CYS A 18 25.68 -5.00 -5.70
C CYS A 18 25.69 -4.57 -7.18
N LEU A 19 25.81 -3.28 -7.50
CA LEU A 19 25.97 -2.83 -8.90
C LEU A 19 27.26 -3.32 -9.53
N GLN A 20 28.28 -3.67 -8.75
CA GLN A 20 29.53 -4.22 -9.29
C GLN A 20 29.36 -5.60 -9.94
N ILE A 21 28.21 -6.25 -9.72
CA ILE A 21 27.84 -7.53 -10.36
C ILE A 21 27.36 -7.30 -11.81
N VAL A 22 26.96 -6.07 -12.15
CA VAL A 22 26.43 -5.73 -13.48
C VAL A 22 27.56 -5.34 -14.43
N PRO A 23 27.73 -6.03 -15.58
CA PRO A 23 28.70 -5.62 -16.59
C PRO A 23 28.30 -4.27 -17.18
N ALA A 24 29.21 -3.28 -17.12
CA ALA A 24 28.95 -1.92 -17.61
C ALA A 24 28.74 -1.84 -19.13
N ASP A 25 29.21 -2.84 -19.87
CA ASP A 25 29.27 -2.84 -21.33
C ASP A 25 28.00 -3.41 -22.00
N ASN A 26 27.03 -3.90 -21.21
CA ASN A 26 25.81 -4.52 -21.74
C ASN A 26 24.60 -3.58 -21.60
N PRO A 27 23.87 -3.24 -22.69
CA PRO A 27 22.66 -2.42 -22.62
C PRO A 27 21.53 -3.05 -21.79
N VAL A 28 21.54 -4.36 -21.58
CA VAL A 28 20.61 -5.05 -20.67
C VAL A 28 21.00 -4.82 -19.20
N GLY A 29 22.28 -4.58 -18.93
CA GLY A 29 22.80 -4.32 -17.58
C GLY A 29 22.22 -3.05 -16.96
N SER A 30 22.08 -1.98 -17.74
CA SER A 30 21.47 -0.72 -17.27
C SER A 30 19.97 -0.88 -16.93
N ALA A 31 19.25 -1.75 -17.64
CA ALA A 31 17.85 -2.05 -17.38
C ALA A 31 17.66 -2.91 -16.12
N VAL A 32 18.60 -3.81 -15.81
CA VAL A 32 18.52 -4.74 -14.66
C VAL A 32 19.18 -4.17 -13.39
N ALA A 33 20.04 -3.17 -13.52
CA ALA A 33 20.69 -2.47 -12.41
C ALA A 33 19.73 -2.03 -11.28
N PRO A 34 18.53 -1.49 -11.54
CA PRO A 34 17.60 -1.12 -10.47
C PRO A 34 17.05 -2.34 -9.72
N ILE A 35 16.86 -3.47 -10.40
CA ILE A 35 16.47 -4.74 -9.78
C ILE A 35 17.57 -5.18 -8.82
N ILE A 36 18.80 -5.25 -9.31
CA ILE A 36 19.94 -5.75 -8.51
C ILE A 36 20.21 -4.90 -7.28
N VAL A 37 20.13 -3.56 -7.40
CA VAL A 37 20.26 -2.63 -6.26
C VAL A 37 19.18 -2.90 -5.23
N THR A 38 17.92 -2.95 -5.66
CA THR A 38 16.79 -3.12 -4.75
C THR A 38 16.84 -4.48 -4.05
N TRP A 39 17.19 -5.54 -4.77
CA TRP A 39 17.35 -6.88 -4.20
C TRP A 39 18.53 -6.98 -3.24
N GLY A 40 19.64 -6.30 -3.55
CA GLY A 40 20.80 -6.20 -2.67
C GLY A 40 20.43 -5.57 -1.32
N GLY A 41 19.73 -4.43 -1.34
CA GLY A 41 19.26 -3.76 -0.13
C GLY A 41 18.26 -4.62 0.67
N LEU A 42 17.36 -5.33 0.00
CA LEU A 42 16.44 -6.26 0.65
C LEU A 42 17.17 -7.44 1.31
N LEU A 43 18.11 -8.06 0.60
CA LEU A 43 18.94 -9.17 1.11
C LEU A 43 19.73 -8.74 2.34
N TYR A 44 20.29 -7.53 2.35
CA TYR A 44 20.94 -6.98 3.53
C TYR A 44 19.99 -6.88 4.72
N CYS A 45 18.78 -6.36 4.53
CA CYS A 45 17.78 -6.25 5.61
C CYS A 45 17.20 -7.59 6.07
N LEU A 46 17.18 -8.61 5.21
CA LEU A 46 16.76 -9.98 5.54
C LEU A 46 17.85 -10.70 6.32
N THR A 47 19.10 -10.68 5.84
CA THR A 47 20.25 -11.29 6.52
C THR A 47 20.52 -10.67 7.89
N TYR A 48 20.30 -9.35 8.03
CA TYR A 48 20.38 -8.67 9.31
C TYR A 48 19.29 -9.13 10.29
N GLY A 49 18.11 -9.50 9.79
CA GLY A 49 17.02 -10.06 10.60
C GLY A 49 17.28 -11.48 11.11
N VAL A 50 18.07 -12.28 10.38
CA VAL A 50 18.44 -13.64 10.79
C VAL A 50 19.38 -13.63 12.00
N ARG A 51 20.16 -12.56 12.19
CA ARG A 51 21.13 -12.44 13.30
C ARG A 51 20.50 -12.21 14.69
N ARG A 52 19.16 -12.19 14.83
CA ARG A 52 18.38 -12.08 16.08
C ARG A 52 19.04 -11.22 17.17
N VAL A 53 19.41 -9.99 16.84
CA VAL A 53 19.91 -9.04 17.84
C VAL A 53 18.72 -8.47 18.60
N GLU A 54 18.66 -8.71 19.92
CA GLU A 54 17.57 -8.24 20.77
C GLU A 54 17.40 -6.71 20.68
N GLY A 55 16.17 -6.25 20.45
CA GLY A 55 15.82 -4.83 20.38
C GLY A 55 16.05 -4.13 19.03
N VAL A 56 16.43 -4.86 17.96
CA VAL A 56 16.73 -4.27 16.64
C VAL A 56 15.64 -4.55 15.58
N ASP A 57 14.68 -5.43 15.86
CA ASP A 57 13.60 -5.79 14.93
C ASP A 57 12.75 -4.59 14.50
N ASP A 58 12.45 -3.67 15.42
CA ASP A 58 11.70 -2.45 15.09
C ASP A 58 12.54 -1.50 14.22
N ALA A 59 13.87 -1.47 14.38
CA ALA A 59 14.76 -0.60 13.63
C ALA A 59 15.00 -1.07 12.18
N VAL A 60 14.91 -2.38 11.94
CA VAL A 60 15.10 -2.99 10.61
C VAL A 60 13.79 -3.09 9.84
N SER A 61 12.64 -3.06 10.53
CA SER A 61 11.32 -3.16 9.89
C SER A 61 11.07 -2.09 8.82
N VAL A 62 11.52 -0.85 9.06
CA VAL A 62 11.31 0.28 8.15
C VAL A 62 12.20 0.18 6.90
N PRO A 63 13.54 0.01 7.00
CA PRO A 63 14.38 -0.24 5.83
C PRO A 63 14.00 -1.51 5.08
N ARG A 64 13.67 -2.61 5.79
CA ARG A 64 13.27 -3.88 5.16
C ARG A 64 12.03 -3.71 4.31
N ALA A 65 11.03 -3.00 4.82
CA ALA A 65 9.85 -2.73 4.04
C ALA A 65 10.12 -1.79 2.88
N ALA A 66 10.91 -0.72 3.08
CA ALA A 66 11.29 0.18 1.99
C ALA A 66 12.00 -0.58 0.85
N TRP A 67 12.92 -1.49 1.17
CA TRP A 67 13.57 -2.33 0.18
C TRP A 67 12.65 -3.39 -0.42
N ALA A 68 11.77 -4.01 0.35
CA ALA A 68 10.80 -4.98 -0.16
C ALA A 68 9.82 -4.33 -1.16
N VAL A 69 9.42 -3.09 -0.88
CA VAL A 69 8.65 -2.25 -1.79
C VAL A 69 9.47 -1.96 -3.04
N ALA A 70 10.69 -1.45 -2.88
CA ALA A 70 11.54 -1.09 -4.00
C ALA A 70 11.85 -2.28 -4.90
N THR A 71 12.05 -3.48 -4.35
CA THR A 71 12.23 -4.73 -5.11
C THR A 71 10.97 -5.15 -5.83
N ALA A 72 9.81 -5.10 -5.18
CA ALA A 72 8.56 -5.46 -5.82
C ALA A 72 8.27 -4.52 -6.97
N CYS A 73 8.54 -3.23 -6.80
CA CYS A 73 8.29 -2.24 -7.83
C CYS A 73 9.31 -2.27 -8.97
N SER A 74 10.60 -2.47 -8.68
CA SER A 74 11.62 -2.61 -9.72
C SER A 74 11.38 -3.86 -10.58
N THR A 75 11.03 -4.99 -9.97
CA THR A 75 10.73 -6.23 -10.70
C THR A 75 9.46 -6.08 -11.53
N LEU A 76 8.40 -5.50 -10.98
CA LEU A 76 7.14 -5.29 -11.69
C LEU A 76 7.28 -4.33 -12.87
N MET A 77 8.06 -3.25 -12.74
CA MET A 77 8.24 -2.26 -13.81
C MET A 77 9.13 -2.77 -14.95
N ILE A 78 10.17 -3.53 -14.61
CA ILE A 78 11.20 -3.92 -15.59
C ILE A 78 10.84 -5.25 -16.26
N LEU A 79 10.34 -6.24 -15.51
CA LEU A 79 9.90 -7.53 -16.09
C LEU A 79 8.42 -7.51 -16.53
N GLY A 80 7.58 -6.65 -15.95
CA GLY A 80 6.15 -6.57 -16.26
C GLY A 80 5.82 -6.11 -17.67
N ASN A 81 6.74 -5.41 -18.34
CA ASN A 81 6.53 -4.94 -19.71
C ASN A 81 6.73 -6.05 -20.77
N SER A 82 7.33 -7.18 -20.38
CA SER A 82 7.56 -8.36 -21.24
C SER A 82 6.67 -9.56 -20.92
N LEU A 83 5.81 -9.46 -19.90
CA LEU A 83 4.92 -10.54 -19.47
C LEU A 83 3.57 -10.47 -20.18
N VAL A 84 3.03 -11.63 -20.60
CA VAL A 84 1.68 -11.77 -21.17
C VAL A 84 0.60 -11.28 -20.20
N ALA A 85 0.83 -11.43 -18.89
CA ALA A 85 0.02 -10.85 -17.83
C ALA A 85 0.62 -9.52 -17.38
N ARG A 86 -0.20 -8.46 -17.34
CA ARG A 86 0.19 -7.09 -16.94
C ARG A 86 0.08 -6.94 -15.42
N PRO A 87 1.19 -7.04 -14.67
CA PRO A 87 1.10 -7.18 -13.22
C PRO A 87 0.91 -5.84 -12.50
N ALA A 88 1.01 -4.72 -13.23
CA ALA A 88 0.79 -3.37 -12.71
C ALA A 88 -0.61 -3.19 -12.10
N PHE A 89 -1.65 -3.76 -12.72
CA PHE A 89 -3.03 -3.67 -12.21
C PHE A 89 -3.24 -4.50 -10.93
N LEU A 90 -2.58 -5.66 -10.85
CA LEU A 90 -2.58 -6.48 -9.64
C LEU A 90 -1.85 -5.75 -8.50
N ALA A 91 -0.77 -5.02 -8.78
CA ALA A 91 -0.07 -4.22 -7.78
C ALA A 91 -0.97 -3.12 -7.19
N VAL A 92 -1.78 -2.45 -8.01
CA VAL A 92 -2.78 -1.46 -7.54
C VAL A 92 -3.81 -2.14 -6.63
N ALA A 93 -4.34 -3.30 -7.03
CA ALA A 93 -5.31 -4.03 -6.22
C ALA A 93 -4.73 -4.51 -4.89
N VAL A 94 -3.51 -5.06 -4.90
CA VAL A 94 -2.80 -5.49 -3.68
C VAL A 94 -2.55 -4.30 -2.76
N GLY A 95 -2.13 -3.15 -3.29
CA GLY A 95 -1.97 -1.92 -2.53
C GLY A 95 -3.29 -1.47 -1.88
N ALA A 96 -4.39 -1.46 -2.64
CA ALA A 96 -5.71 -1.13 -2.14
C ALA A 96 -6.13 -2.07 -0.99
N VAL A 97 -5.99 -3.39 -1.19
CA VAL A 97 -6.31 -4.41 -0.18
C VAL A 97 -5.45 -4.25 1.08
N LEU A 98 -4.15 -3.96 0.93
CA LEU A 98 -3.24 -3.72 2.06
C LEU A 98 -3.66 -2.51 2.90
N VAL A 99 -4.13 -1.43 2.28
CA VAL A 99 -4.68 -0.28 3.03
C VAL A 99 -5.91 -0.70 3.82
N TRP A 100 -6.80 -1.49 3.21
CA TRP A 100 -8.01 -1.97 3.88
C TRP A 100 -7.72 -2.93 5.03
N LEU A 101 -6.78 -3.86 4.84
CA LEU A 101 -6.34 -4.82 5.86
C LEU A 101 -5.36 -4.23 6.88
N SER A 102 -4.86 -3.00 6.67
CA SER A 102 -3.85 -2.39 7.55
C SER A 102 -4.21 -2.41 9.04
N PRO A 103 -5.47 -2.18 9.49
CA PRO A 103 -5.80 -2.27 10.90
C PRO A 103 -5.72 -3.72 11.42
N GLN A 104 -6.07 -4.71 10.60
CA GLN A 104 -6.03 -6.13 10.96
C GLN A 104 -4.60 -6.67 10.99
N LEU A 105 -3.74 -6.22 10.07
CA LEU A 105 -2.34 -6.63 9.97
C LEU A 105 -1.44 -6.03 11.07
N THR A 106 -1.89 -4.92 11.67
CA THR A 106 -1.11 -4.19 12.68
C THR A 106 -1.46 -4.59 14.11
N VAL A 107 -2.67 -5.10 14.31
CA VAL A 107 -3.13 -5.64 15.58
C VAL A 107 -2.70 -7.10 15.71
N ARG A 108 -1.63 -7.38 16.46
CA ARG A 108 -1.34 -8.75 16.88
C ARG A 108 -2.39 -9.18 17.90
N ALA A 109 -3.12 -10.25 17.60
CA ALA A 109 -4.10 -10.87 18.51
C ALA A 109 -3.55 -11.29 19.89
N GLY A 110 -2.23 -11.22 20.11
CA GLY A 110 -1.60 -11.50 21.41
C GLY A 110 -0.77 -10.36 22.03
N SER A 111 -0.72 -9.15 21.42
CA SER A 111 0.01 -8.02 22.01
C SER A 111 -0.89 -6.98 22.68
N PHE A 112 -2.19 -7.02 22.38
CA PHE A 112 -3.18 -6.22 23.09
C PHE A 112 -3.76 -7.10 24.19
N VAL A 113 -3.13 -7.02 25.36
CA VAL A 113 -3.44 -7.80 26.58
C VAL A 113 -4.87 -7.58 27.11
N LEU A 114 -5.67 -6.72 26.47
CA LEU A 114 -7.06 -6.51 26.87
C LEU A 114 -7.95 -7.73 26.61
N ILE A 115 -7.62 -8.58 25.63
CA ILE A 115 -8.35 -9.83 25.37
C ILE A 115 -7.32 -10.85 24.87
N ASP A 116 -6.89 -11.76 25.74
CA ASP A 116 -6.17 -12.95 25.27
C ASP A 116 -7.18 -13.86 24.57
N ILE A 117 -7.41 -13.58 23.28
CA ILE A 117 -8.38 -14.32 22.44
C ILE A 117 -8.05 -15.82 22.45
N ARG A 118 -6.77 -16.17 22.63
CA ARG A 118 -6.34 -17.57 22.70
C ARG A 118 -6.85 -18.24 23.98
N GLU A 119 -6.88 -17.52 25.09
CA GLU A 119 -7.41 -17.99 26.37
C GLU A 119 -8.96 -18.00 26.37
N VAL A 120 -9.58 -16.99 25.75
CA VAL A 120 -11.05 -16.88 25.61
C VAL A 120 -11.63 -17.90 24.62
N MET A 121 -10.94 -18.21 23.52
CA MET A 121 -11.43 -19.20 22.55
C MET A 121 -11.17 -20.64 22.96
N THR A 122 -10.31 -20.91 23.95
CA THR A 122 -10.09 -22.27 24.48
C THR A 122 -11.00 -22.65 25.64
N VAL A 123 -11.75 -21.72 26.22
CA VAL A 123 -12.59 -21.97 27.41
C VAL A 123 -14.06 -21.73 27.09
N ALA A 124 -14.65 -22.68 26.37
CA ALA A 124 -16.08 -22.96 26.45
C ALA A 124 -16.32 -24.45 26.13
N LEU A 125 -15.59 -25.34 26.79
CA LEU A 125 -16.06 -26.71 26.95
C LEU A 125 -17.21 -26.68 27.96
N PRO A 126 -18.43 -27.08 27.59
CA PRO A 126 -19.57 -27.07 28.50
C PRO A 126 -19.35 -28.16 29.56
N GLY A 127 -18.76 -27.77 30.69
CA GLY A 127 -18.50 -28.72 31.79
C GLY A 127 -17.57 -28.20 32.89
N ARG A 128 -16.76 -27.16 32.64
CA ARG A 128 -15.93 -26.52 33.67
C ARG A 128 -16.15 -25.01 33.66
N GLN A 129 -16.80 -24.49 34.69
CA GLN A 129 -16.74 -23.06 35.01
C GLN A 129 -15.30 -22.72 35.45
N GLN A 130 -14.42 -22.50 34.49
CA GLN A 130 -13.15 -21.82 34.77
C GLN A 130 -13.49 -20.34 34.93
N GLU A 131 -13.17 -19.79 36.11
CA GLU A 131 -13.23 -18.35 36.32
C GLU A 131 -12.45 -17.64 35.21
N PRO A 132 -13.00 -16.57 34.62
CA PRO A 132 -12.32 -15.85 33.55
C PRO A 132 -10.93 -15.40 34.05
N PRO A 133 -9.87 -15.56 33.24
CA PRO A 133 -8.53 -15.15 33.62
C PRO A 133 -8.54 -13.67 34.03
N LYS A 134 -8.00 -13.38 35.22
CA LYS A 134 -7.96 -12.01 35.74
C LYS A 134 -7.18 -11.14 34.77
N PRO A 135 -7.66 -9.92 34.43
CA PRO A 135 -6.97 -9.03 33.52
C PRO A 135 -5.56 -8.78 34.04
N LYS A 136 -4.55 -9.14 33.23
CA LYS A 136 -3.15 -8.97 33.60
C LYS A 136 -2.86 -7.47 33.78
N ALA A 137 -2.31 -7.10 34.93
CA ALA A 137 -1.96 -5.70 35.21
C ALA A 137 -0.99 -5.18 34.13
N MET A 138 -1.44 -4.17 33.39
CA MET A 138 -0.71 -3.66 32.24
C MET A 138 0.33 -2.65 32.72
N ASN A 139 1.62 -3.03 32.64
CA ASN A 139 2.71 -2.09 32.88
C ASN A 139 2.69 -1.02 31.78
N VAL A 140 2.70 0.26 32.17
CA VAL A 140 2.65 1.42 31.26
C VAL A 140 3.71 1.29 30.15
N ARG A 141 4.94 0.87 30.52
CA ARG A 141 6.04 0.64 29.57
C ARG A 141 5.71 -0.41 28.51
N ALA A 142 5.18 -1.57 28.91
CA ALA A 142 4.83 -2.65 27.98
C ALA A 142 3.71 -2.23 27.01
N SER A 143 2.73 -1.43 27.48
CA SER A 143 1.69 -0.89 26.60
C SER A 143 2.22 0.12 25.59
N GLN A 144 3.19 0.93 26.00
CA GLN A 144 3.82 1.94 25.16
C GLN A 144 4.73 1.30 24.09
N ASP A 145 5.45 0.24 24.44
CA ASP A 145 6.25 -0.55 23.49
C ASP A 145 5.37 -1.28 22.47
N ALA A 146 4.26 -1.88 22.92
CA ALA A 146 3.29 -2.52 22.03
C ALA A 146 2.64 -1.50 21.07
N TYR A 147 2.26 -0.33 21.58
CA TYR A 147 1.67 0.74 20.77
C TYR A 147 2.65 1.31 19.74
N THR A 148 3.90 1.57 20.14
CA THR A 148 4.93 2.09 19.23
C THR A 148 5.28 1.09 18.14
N SER A 149 5.45 -0.19 18.47
CA SER A 149 5.70 -1.26 17.47
C SER A 149 4.50 -1.44 16.52
N ALA A 150 3.26 -1.40 17.02
CA ALA A 150 2.06 -1.46 16.18
C ALA A 150 1.95 -0.23 15.25
N ARG A 151 2.30 0.95 15.75
CA ARG A 151 2.29 2.19 14.97
C ARG A 151 3.32 2.18 13.86
N VAL A 152 4.54 1.72 14.12
CA VAL A 152 5.59 1.58 13.08
C VAL A 152 5.14 0.61 12.00
N ARG A 153 4.61 -0.57 12.37
CA ARG A 153 4.04 -1.53 11.41
C ARG A 153 2.93 -0.91 10.56
N SER A 154 2.05 -0.13 11.17
CA SER A 154 0.95 0.53 10.45
C SER A 154 1.46 1.53 9.42
N HIS A 155 2.42 2.38 9.80
CA HIS A 155 3.05 3.31 8.86
C HIS A 155 3.73 2.59 7.71
N VAL A 156 4.41 1.48 7.99
CA VAL A 156 5.09 0.65 6.99
C VAL A 156 4.10 0.01 6.01
N VAL A 157 3.03 -0.62 6.50
CA VAL A 157 2.01 -1.25 5.65
C VAL A 157 1.32 -0.22 4.78
N VAL A 158 0.96 0.94 5.34
CA VAL A 158 0.33 2.01 4.57
C VAL A 158 1.29 2.61 3.54
N ALA A 159 2.57 2.78 3.88
CA ALA A 159 3.57 3.26 2.92
C ALA A 159 3.77 2.27 1.77
N LEU A 160 3.90 0.98 2.06
CA LEU A 160 3.98 -0.08 1.05
C LEU A 160 2.76 -0.06 0.13
N ALA A 161 1.58 0.04 0.70
CA ALA A 161 0.34 0.10 -0.05
C ALA A 161 0.26 1.32 -0.97
N CYS A 162 0.61 2.52 -0.48
CA CYS A 162 0.68 3.73 -1.29
C CYS A 162 1.65 3.59 -2.46
N VAL A 163 2.84 3.03 -2.23
CA VAL A 163 3.86 2.90 -3.28
C VAL A 163 3.44 1.89 -4.34
N LEU A 164 2.89 0.72 -3.94
CA LEU A 164 2.35 -0.27 -4.88
C LEU A 164 1.23 0.32 -5.75
N CYS A 165 0.32 1.09 -5.14
CA CYS A 165 -0.72 1.81 -5.85
C CYS A 165 -0.14 2.81 -6.85
N VAL A 166 0.70 3.74 -6.41
CA VAL A 166 1.25 4.80 -7.26
C VAL A 166 2.07 4.24 -8.41
N LEU A 167 2.95 3.29 -8.13
CA LEU A 167 3.79 2.69 -9.17
C LEU A 167 2.94 1.85 -10.13
N GLY A 168 2.05 0.98 -9.64
CA GLY A 168 1.11 0.26 -10.50
C GLY A 168 0.27 1.19 -11.38
N GLY A 169 -0.19 2.32 -10.84
CA GLY A 169 -0.91 3.35 -11.59
C GLY A 169 -0.07 4.02 -12.67
N LEU A 170 1.16 4.43 -12.37
CA LEU A 170 2.07 5.03 -13.35
C LEU A 170 2.43 4.06 -14.49
N GLY A 171 2.68 2.79 -14.17
CA GLY A 171 2.94 1.75 -15.17
C GLY A 171 1.72 1.35 -16.01
N SER A 172 0.52 1.71 -15.58
CA SER A 172 -0.72 1.39 -16.29
C SER A 172 -1.15 2.42 -17.34
N GLY A 173 -0.52 3.60 -17.38
CA GLY A 173 -1.00 4.77 -18.13
C GLY A 173 -1.20 4.53 -19.63
N ALA A 174 -0.34 3.71 -20.26
CA ALA A 174 -0.43 3.37 -21.68
C ALA A 174 -1.63 2.46 -22.03
N TYR A 175 -2.22 1.79 -21.04
CA TYR A 175 -3.27 0.80 -21.20
C TYR A 175 -4.65 1.29 -20.73
N LEU A 176 -4.72 2.54 -20.27
CA LEU A 176 -5.96 3.19 -19.86
C LEU A 176 -6.72 3.70 -21.09
N GLY A 177 -8.00 3.36 -21.18
CA GLY A 177 -8.84 3.81 -22.30
C GLY A 177 -10.32 3.66 -22.02
N THR A 178 -11.13 4.50 -22.68
CA THR A 178 -12.59 4.48 -22.54
C THR A 178 -13.28 3.68 -23.65
N GLN A 179 -12.56 3.28 -24.69
CA GLN A 179 -13.15 2.62 -25.85
C GLN A 179 -13.25 1.10 -25.69
N GLU A 180 -12.21 0.46 -25.15
CA GLU A 180 -12.16 -0.99 -24.98
C GLU A 180 -12.55 -1.43 -23.57
N TRP A 181 -13.13 -2.63 -23.43
CA TRP A 181 -13.55 -3.18 -22.13
C TRP A 181 -12.37 -3.43 -21.19
N HIS A 182 -11.22 -3.85 -21.73
CA HIS A 182 -9.96 -3.98 -20.99
C HIS A 182 -9.46 -2.62 -20.47
N GLY A 183 -9.51 -1.58 -21.30
CA GLY A 183 -9.16 -0.22 -20.90
C GLY A 183 -10.10 0.34 -19.82
N ARG A 184 -11.40 0.03 -19.89
CA ARG A 184 -12.38 0.43 -18.87
C ARG A 184 -12.16 -0.28 -17.54
N ALA A 185 -11.84 -1.57 -17.57
CA ALA A 185 -11.49 -2.32 -16.36
C ALA A 185 -10.19 -1.80 -15.74
N ALA A 186 -9.17 -1.52 -16.56
CA ALA A 186 -7.93 -0.86 -16.13
C ALA A 186 -8.23 0.49 -15.45
N LEU A 187 -9.07 1.33 -16.05
CA LEU A 187 -9.48 2.61 -15.48
C LEU A 187 -10.22 2.43 -14.15
N ALA A 188 -11.15 1.48 -14.05
CA ALA A 188 -11.87 1.18 -12.82
C ALA A 188 -10.93 0.76 -11.68
N THR A 189 -9.85 0.04 -11.98
CA THR A 189 -8.87 -0.38 -10.97
C THR A 189 -8.04 0.78 -10.43
N VAL A 190 -7.56 1.67 -11.30
CA VAL A 190 -6.73 2.81 -10.91
C VAL A 190 -7.57 3.86 -10.18
N VAL A 191 -8.79 4.14 -10.67
CA VAL A 191 -9.74 5.04 -10.01
C VAL A 191 -10.21 4.46 -8.68
N GLY A 192 -10.51 3.16 -8.61
CA GLY A 192 -10.86 2.49 -7.37
C GLY A 192 -9.71 2.46 -6.37
N GLY A 193 -8.47 2.27 -6.82
CA GLY A 193 -7.26 2.43 -6.01
C GLY A 193 -7.11 3.86 -5.45
N ALA A 194 -7.34 4.88 -6.28
CA ALA A 194 -7.32 6.27 -5.84
C ALA A 194 -8.40 6.58 -4.80
N LEU A 195 -9.63 6.13 -5.05
CA LEU A 195 -10.77 6.30 -4.13
C LEU A 195 -10.53 5.60 -2.80
N THR A 196 -9.93 4.41 -2.80
CA THR A 196 -9.72 3.64 -1.58
C THR A 196 -8.62 4.26 -0.72
N LEU A 197 -7.54 4.78 -1.32
CA LEU A 197 -6.54 5.59 -0.62
C LEU A 197 -7.15 6.88 -0.04
N ALA A 198 -7.94 7.59 -0.84
CA ALA A 198 -8.64 8.80 -0.42
C ALA A 198 -9.57 8.52 0.77
N LEU A 199 -10.42 7.49 0.68
CA LEU A 199 -11.36 7.15 1.74
C LEU A 199 -10.65 6.67 3.01
N ALA A 200 -9.54 5.94 2.89
CA ALA A 200 -8.71 5.54 4.02
C ALA A 200 -8.02 6.72 4.71
N ALA A 201 -7.66 7.78 3.97
CA ALA A 201 -7.04 8.97 4.53
C ALA A 201 -7.94 9.69 5.56
N ARG A 202 -9.27 9.50 5.46
CA ARG A 202 -10.26 10.08 6.40
C ARG A 202 -10.11 9.57 7.83
N GLY A 203 -9.75 8.29 7.99
CA GLY A 203 -9.56 7.65 9.29
C GLY A 203 -8.18 7.91 9.91
N GLN A 204 -7.25 8.48 9.15
CA GLN A 204 -5.85 8.67 9.55
C GLN A 204 -5.56 10.11 9.99
N ARG A 205 -4.48 10.31 10.75
CA ARG A 205 -4.02 11.64 11.21
C ARG A 205 -2.54 11.85 10.89
N GLY A 206 -2.14 13.13 10.77
CA GLY A 206 -0.74 13.51 10.53
C GLY A 206 -0.18 13.00 9.20
N ALA A 207 1.08 12.54 9.23
CA ALA A 207 1.84 12.14 8.04
C ALA A 207 1.22 10.98 7.24
N THR A 208 0.52 10.04 7.88
CA THR A 208 -0.15 8.94 7.16
C THR A 208 -1.30 9.46 6.30
N ARG A 209 -2.05 10.44 6.82
CA ARG A 209 -3.14 11.09 6.07
C ARG A 209 -2.57 11.81 4.86
N THR A 210 -1.50 12.59 5.03
CA THR A 210 -0.87 13.32 3.92
C THR A 210 -0.32 12.36 2.86
N LEU A 211 0.31 11.26 3.27
CA LEU A 211 0.82 10.23 2.35
C LEU A 211 -0.30 9.61 1.51
N LEU A 212 -1.41 9.20 2.15
CA LEU A 212 -2.56 8.62 1.45
C LEU A 212 -3.21 9.62 0.49
N THR A 213 -3.36 10.89 0.90
CA THR A 213 -3.91 11.92 0.02
C THR A 213 -3.01 12.22 -1.17
N VAL A 214 -1.70 12.31 -0.96
CA VAL A 214 -0.72 12.55 -2.04
C VAL A 214 -0.68 11.36 -3.00
N ALA A 215 -0.71 10.12 -2.49
CA ALA A 215 -0.76 8.92 -3.31
C ALA A 215 -2.07 8.84 -4.13
N SER A 216 -3.21 9.18 -3.53
CA SER A 216 -4.48 9.27 -4.28
C SER A 216 -4.43 10.36 -5.35
N ALA A 217 -3.84 11.52 -5.06
CA ALA A 217 -3.71 12.61 -6.03
C ALA A 217 -2.81 12.20 -7.20
N ALA A 218 -1.67 11.58 -6.91
CA ALA A 218 -0.74 11.08 -7.92
C ALA A 218 -1.42 10.07 -8.86
N LEU A 219 -2.25 9.16 -8.33
CA LEU A 219 -3.02 8.24 -9.16
C LEU A 219 -4.02 8.94 -10.07
N VAL A 220 -4.76 9.92 -9.55
CA VAL A 220 -5.73 10.64 -10.39
C VAL A 220 -5.01 11.50 -11.45
N SER A 221 -3.87 12.09 -11.12
CA SER A 221 -3.01 12.77 -12.09
C SER A 221 -2.50 11.81 -13.17
N ALA A 222 -2.11 10.58 -12.81
CA ALA A 222 -1.69 9.57 -13.78
C ALA A 222 -2.83 9.18 -14.73
N VAL A 223 -4.07 9.03 -14.22
CA VAL A 223 -5.26 8.78 -15.04
C VAL A 223 -5.53 9.96 -15.97
N ALA A 224 -5.48 11.19 -15.47
CA ALA A 224 -5.75 12.36 -16.28
C ALA A 224 -4.67 12.62 -17.36
N ALA A 225 -3.43 12.21 -17.11
CA ALA A 225 -2.34 12.29 -18.08
C ALA A 225 -2.41 11.20 -19.17
N SER A 226 -3.28 10.19 -19.03
CA SER A 226 -3.36 9.10 -20.02
C SER A 226 -4.09 9.52 -21.29
N ALA A 227 -3.43 9.32 -22.44
CA ALA A 227 -3.93 9.75 -23.74
C ALA A 227 -5.27 9.07 -24.12
N GLY A 228 -5.42 7.79 -23.79
CA GLY A 228 -6.64 7.02 -24.07
C GLY A 228 -7.86 7.46 -23.25
N VAL A 229 -7.66 8.15 -22.13
CA VAL A 229 -8.73 8.73 -21.32
C VAL A 229 -9.03 10.17 -21.73
N ALA A 230 -7.98 10.95 -21.99
CA ALA A 230 -8.11 12.33 -22.47
C ALA A 230 -8.84 12.42 -23.81
N ALA A 231 -8.63 11.46 -24.72
CA ALA A 231 -9.30 11.41 -26.02
C ALA A 231 -10.82 11.15 -25.92
N GLY A 232 -11.29 10.53 -24.82
CA GLY A 232 -12.69 10.16 -24.64
C GLY A 232 -13.54 11.21 -23.93
N ILE A 233 -12.96 12.32 -23.45
CA ILE A 233 -13.64 13.30 -22.60
C ILE A 233 -13.64 14.68 -23.27
N PRO A 234 -14.80 15.31 -23.47
CA PRO A 234 -14.87 16.66 -23.99
C PRO A 234 -14.19 17.63 -23.02
N GLY A 235 -13.10 18.28 -23.45
CA GLY A 235 -12.25 19.13 -22.62
C GLY A 235 -10.91 18.52 -22.18
N GLY A 236 -10.66 17.25 -22.51
CA GLY A 236 -9.35 16.61 -22.38
C GLY A 236 -8.85 16.46 -20.93
N SER A 237 -7.53 16.28 -20.79
CA SER A 237 -6.85 16.06 -19.51
C SER A 237 -6.99 17.22 -18.52
N ALA A 238 -7.15 18.46 -19.02
CA ALA A 238 -7.24 19.66 -18.20
C ALA A 238 -8.52 19.70 -17.34
N VAL A 239 -9.66 19.24 -17.89
CA VAL A 239 -10.95 19.17 -17.17
C VAL A 239 -10.94 18.05 -16.13
N LEU A 240 -10.29 16.93 -16.43
CA LEU A 240 -10.09 15.84 -15.47
C LEU A 240 -9.21 16.27 -14.30
N LEU A 241 -8.11 16.97 -14.59
CA LEU A 241 -7.21 17.50 -13.57
C LEU A 241 -7.92 18.55 -12.70
N SER A 242 -8.71 19.46 -13.26
CA SER A 242 -9.44 20.46 -12.48
C SER A 242 -10.56 19.84 -11.63
N CYS A 243 -11.32 18.88 -12.16
CA CYS A 243 -12.31 18.12 -11.38
C CYS A 243 -11.66 17.31 -10.26
N SER A 244 -10.52 16.67 -10.52
CA SER A 244 -9.79 15.90 -9.51
C SER A 244 -9.20 16.78 -8.42
N ALA A 245 -8.61 17.91 -8.78
CA ALA A 245 -8.11 18.91 -7.84
C ALA A 245 -9.26 19.47 -6.99
N PHE A 246 -10.40 19.76 -7.61
CA PHE A 246 -11.60 20.21 -6.91
C PHE A 246 -12.13 19.15 -5.92
N LEU A 247 -12.22 17.88 -6.33
CA LEU A 247 -12.64 16.78 -5.45
C LEU A 247 -11.66 16.55 -4.30
N LEU A 248 -10.35 16.65 -4.53
CA LEU A 248 -9.35 16.55 -3.47
C LEU A 248 -9.47 17.69 -2.46
N VAL A 249 -9.67 18.93 -2.92
CA VAL A 249 -9.87 20.10 -2.05
C VAL A 249 -11.20 20.00 -1.29
N ALA A 250 -12.25 19.51 -1.93
CA ALA A 250 -13.58 19.35 -1.33
C ALA A 250 -13.65 18.21 -0.30
N LEU A 251 -13.04 17.04 -0.60
CA LEU A 251 -13.04 15.86 0.26
C LEU A 251 -11.99 15.91 1.36
N PHE A 252 -10.86 16.59 1.09
CA PHE A 252 -9.78 16.79 2.05
C PHE A 252 -9.58 18.28 2.28
N PRO A 253 -10.47 18.94 3.04
CA PRO A 253 -10.13 20.25 3.55
C PRO A 253 -8.83 20.08 4.34
N VAL A 254 -7.79 20.81 3.91
CA VAL A 254 -6.60 21.06 4.70
C VAL A 254 -7.14 21.56 6.02
N ARG A 255 -6.98 20.74 7.05
CA ARG A 255 -7.63 20.95 8.34
C ARG A 255 -6.82 21.99 9.07
N ASP A 256 -6.91 23.24 8.63
CA ASP A 256 -6.40 24.37 9.38
C ASP A 256 -7.13 24.38 10.71
N GLY A 257 -6.37 24.20 11.78
CA GLY A 257 -6.87 23.96 13.14
C GLY A 257 -7.70 25.10 13.76
N ARG A 258 -8.15 26.07 12.96
CA ARG A 258 -8.89 27.26 13.40
C ARG A 258 -10.38 27.27 13.08
N ALA A 259 -10.89 26.38 12.22
CA ALA A 259 -12.30 26.35 11.90
C ALA A 259 -13.06 25.24 12.66
N LYS A 260 -13.90 25.62 13.63
CA LYS A 260 -14.99 24.78 14.16
C LYS A 260 -16.00 24.54 13.03
N LYS A 261 -15.71 23.60 12.13
CA LYS A 261 -16.69 23.15 11.13
C LYS A 261 -17.75 22.27 11.79
N PRO A 262 -19.00 22.33 11.31
CA PRO A 262 -20.08 21.49 11.81
C PRO A 262 -19.68 20.01 11.71
N ALA A 263 -20.07 19.22 12.70
CA ALA A 263 -19.82 17.79 12.71
C ALA A 263 -20.35 17.19 11.39
N PRO A 264 -19.55 16.39 10.66
CA PRO A 264 -20.00 15.75 9.44
C PRO A 264 -21.23 14.90 9.75
N SER A 265 -22.24 14.94 8.88
CA SER A 265 -23.47 14.18 9.10
C SER A 265 -23.13 12.68 9.20
N PRO A 266 -23.69 11.95 10.19
CA PRO A 266 -23.38 10.54 10.39
C PRO A 266 -23.78 9.67 9.17
N LEU A 267 -24.79 10.11 8.42
CA LEU A 267 -25.22 9.50 7.18
C LEU A 267 -24.17 9.63 6.06
N ALA A 268 -23.52 10.79 5.92
CA ALA A 268 -22.44 10.96 4.94
C ALA A 268 -21.23 10.07 5.25
N GLY A 269 -20.91 9.89 6.54
CA GLY A 269 -19.89 8.94 6.97
C GLY A 269 -20.20 7.51 6.50
N ARG A 270 -21.42 7.04 6.77
CA ARG A 270 -21.89 5.70 6.37
C ARG A 270 -21.93 5.49 4.86
N MET A 271 -22.41 6.47 4.10
CA MET A 271 -22.43 6.38 2.63
C MET A 271 -21.02 6.22 2.06
N LEU A 272 -20.05 6.98 2.57
CA LEU A 272 -18.66 6.86 2.12
C LEU A 272 -18.02 5.53 2.52
N ASP A 273 -18.41 4.93 3.64
CA ASP A 273 -17.95 3.59 4.04
C ASP A 273 -18.54 2.50 3.12
N ILE A 274 -19.81 2.65 2.70
CA ILE A 274 -20.43 1.77 1.69
C ILE A 274 -19.71 1.91 0.35
N VAL A 275 -19.38 3.13 -0.07
CA VAL A 275 -18.58 3.38 -1.29
C VAL A 275 -17.20 2.73 -1.17
N GLN A 276 -16.55 2.80 -0.01
CA GLN A 276 -15.26 2.14 0.22
C GLN A 276 -15.36 0.61 0.12
N ALA A 277 -16.41 0.01 0.67
CA ALA A 277 -16.63 -1.43 0.57
C ALA A 277 -16.94 -1.86 -0.88
N PHE A 278 -17.78 -1.10 -1.58
CA PHE A 278 -18.14 -1.40 -2.97
C PHE A 278 -16.94 -1.26 -3.91
N THR A 279 -16.11 -0.22 -3.73
CA THR A 279 -14.88 -0.05 -4.52
C THR A 279 -13.92 -1.23 -4.34
N MET A 280 -13.78 -1.78 -3.14
CA MET A 280 -12.96 -2.99 -2.92
C MET A 280 -13.50 -4.22 -3.65
N ILE A 281 -14.82 -4.42 -3.63
CA ILE A 281 -15.48 -5.55 -4.32
C ILE A 281 -15.27 -5.47 -5.83
N VAL A 282 -15.23 -4.27 -6.40
CA VAL A 282 -15.08 -4.05 -7.84
C VAL A 282 -13.61 -4.06 -8.29
N VAL A 283 -12.69 -3.48 -7.51
CA VAL A 283 -11.28 -3.33 -7.89
C VAL A 283 -10.60 -4.67 -8.12
N LEU A 284 -10.88 -5.68 -7.29
CA LEU A 284 -10.21 -6.97 -7.36
C LEU A 284 -10.54 -7.74 -8.67
N PRO A 285 -11.80 -8.03 -9.02
CA PRO A 285 -12.13 -8.67 -10.29
C PRO A 285 -11.74 -7.81 -11.51
N ALA A 286 -11.90 -6.48 -11.43
CA ALA A 286 -11.47 -5.59 -12.49
C ALA A 286 -9.95 -5.65 -12.73
N SER A 287 -9.15 -5.82 -11.68
CA SER A 287 -7.68 -5.91 -11.79
C SER A 287 -7.22 -7.21 -12.40
N VAL A 288 -7.89 -8.32 -12.07
CA VAL A 288 -7.62 -9.64 -12.65
C VAL A 288 -7.96 -9.61 -14.14
N TYR A 289 -9.11 -9.04 -14.52
CA TYR A 289 -9.49 -8.88 -15.92
C TYR A 289 -8.53 -7.93 -16.68
N ALA A 290 -8.21 -6.76 -16.12
CA ALA A 290 -7.30 -5.79 -16.75
C ALA A 290 -5.85 -6.31 -16.87
N SER A 291 -5.43 -7.21 -15.98
CA SER A 291 -4.13 -7.85 -16.05
C SER A 291 -4.00 -8.85 -17.20
N GLY A 292 -5.09 -9.24 -17.86
CA GLY A 292 -5.08 -10.27 -18.90
C GLY A 292 -4.83 -11.68 -18.37
N LEU A 293 -4.94 -11.90 -17.06
CA LEU A 293 -4.68 -13.21 -16.43
C LEU A 293 -5.64 -14.29 -16.95
N PHE A 294 -6.90 -13.93 -17.22
CA PHE A 294 -7.88 -14.86 -17.81
C PHE A 294 -7.48 -15.31 -19.22
N ASP A 295 -6.98 -14.39 -20.04
CA ASP A 295 -6.53 -14.71 -21.39
C ASP A 295 -5.23 -15.53 -21.36
N ALA A 296 -4.32 -15.23 -20.43
CA ALA A 296 -3.11 -16.02 -20.21
C ALA A 296 -3.44 -17.46 -19.77
N ILE A 297 -4.40 -17.65 -18.86
CA ILE A 297 -4.87 -18.99 -18.45
C ILE A 297 -5.51 -19.71 -19.64
N ARG A 298 -6.32 -19.01 -20.44
CA ARG A 298 -6.98 -19.59 -21.62
C ARG A 298 -6.00 -20.02 -22.71
N GLN A 299 -4.86 -19.35 -22.84
CA GLN A 299 -3.82 -19.70 -23.82
C GLN A 299 -2.89 -20.82 -23.34
N ALA A 300 -2.84 -21.08 -22.04
CA ALA A 300 -2.04 -22.14 -21.44
C ALA A 300 -2.75 -23.51 -21.38
N VAL A 301 -4.07 -23.54 -21.63
CA VAL A 301 -4.91 -24.74 -21.72
C VAL A 301 -5.15 -25.07 -23.18
#